data_AF-A0A924ZPY1-F1
#
_entry.id   AF-A0A924ZPY1-F1
#
_cell.length_a   1.000
_cell.length_b   1.000
_cell.length_c   1.000
_cell.angle_alpha   90.00
_cell.angle_beta   90.00
_cell.angle_gamma   90.00
#
_symmetry.space_group_name_H-M   'P 1'
#
loop_
_entity.id
_entity.type
_entity.pdbx_description
1 polymer ?
#
loop_
_entity_poly.entity_id
_entity_poly.type
_entity_poly.pdbx_seq_one_letter_code
_entity_poly.pdbx_strand_id
1 'polypeptide(L)'
;MRELINEDLRLLDNLKSDMTYWSNPLQNVKECYEALDLGDLTTEVFNALKSSGGYDKIREIFIKDLNSQLDKSGIKNTALRDTAMQGASEPLTNLLNAIEGLKNVIVRPYNKMGEPTLSLDQISFIGGKFIIGEEEKEKFAEIHCRTYLSNPKHVSLVNDLNALVALLNKIGTEYQDLVFDPRETSKTPQQAFQRLVDVDRTDWSFFVNQLALKSILK
;
A
#
# COMPACT_ATOMS: atom_id res chain seq x y z
N MET A 1 -15.85 2.26 -22.15
CA MET A 1 -14.39 2.10 -22.12
C MET A 1 -13.86 3.01 -21.02
N ARG A 2 -12.97 2.51 -20.15
CA ARG A 2 -12.27 3.32 -19.13
C ARG A 2 -10.87 3.61 -19.64
N GLU A 3 -10.40 4.84 -19.48
CA GLU A 3 -9.06 5.26 -19.88
C GLU A 3 -8.29 5.71 -18.65
N LEU A 4 -7.09 5.16 -18.47
CA LEU A 4 -6.17 5.51 -17.39
C LEU A 4 -5.59 6.88 -17.69
N ILE A 5 -5.76 7.83 -16.76
CA ILE A 5 -5.27 9.20 -16.93
C ILE A 5 -4.14 9.58 -15.98
N ASN A 6 -4.00 8.87 -14.86
CA ASN A 6 -2.95 9.11 -13.89
C ASN A 6 -2.68 7.84 -13.08
N GLU A 7 -1.41 7.64 -12.74
CA GLU A 7 -0.94 6.58 -11.85
C GLU A 7 0.09 7.18 -10.88
N ASP A 8 -0.19 7.08 -9.58
CA ASP A 8 0.74 7.48 -8.53
C ASP A 8 1.09 6.28 -7.66
N LEU A 9 2.26 5.68 -7.92
CA LEU A 9 2.74 4.49 -7.22
C LEU A 9 3.36 4.80 -5.86
N ARG A 10 3.44 6.07 -5.43
CA ARG A 10 4.01 6.43 -4.13
C ARG A 10 3.30 5.74 -2.97
N LEU A 11 1.99 5.53 -3.09
CA LEU A 11 1.20 4.83 -2.07
C LEU A 11 1.58 3.33 -1.96
N LEU A 12 2.03 2.69 -3.04
CA LEU A 12 2.53 1.30 -2.97
C LEU A 12 3.87 1.22 -2.23
N ASP A 13 4.73 2.23 -2.38
CA ASP A 13 5.99 2.27 -1.64
C ASP A 13 5.76 2.50 -0.13
N ASN A 14 4.69 3.21 0.23
CA ASN A 14 4.27 3.33 1.64
C ASN A 14 3.87 1.97 2.23
N LEU A 15 3.21 1.08 1.47
CA LEU A 15 2.86 -0.27 1.97
C LEU A 15 4.07 -1.10 2.38
N LYS A 16 5.20 -0.94 1.67
CA LYS A 16 6.46 -1.61 2.06
C LYS A 16 6.95 -1.10 3.41
N SER A 17 6.81 0.20 3.66
CA SER A 17 7.15 0.79 4.96
C SER A 17 6.19 0.31 6.05
N ASP A 18 4.90 0.17 5.73
CA ASP A 18 3.89 -0.31 6.67
C ASP A 18 4.20 -1.75 7.17
N MET A 19 4.81 -2.61 6.35
CA MET A 19 5.23 -3.96 6.77
C MET A 19 6.14 -3.96 8.00
N THR A 20 6.83 -2.87 8.31
CA THR A 20 7.65 -2.76 9.52
C THR A 20 6.82 -2.78 10.81
N TYR A 21 5.57 -2.32 10.78
CA TYR A 21 4.65 -2.43 11.92
C TYR A 21 4.16 -3.87 12.13
N TRP A 22 4.12 -4.65 11.06
CA TRP A 22 3.62 -6.01 11.06
C TRP A 22 4.69 -7.06 11.35
N SER A 23 5.98 -6.75 11.15
CA SER A 23 7.07 -7.75 11.22
C SER A 23 7.11 -8.49 12.55
N ASN A 24 7.12 -7.75 13.67
CA ASN A 24 7.22 -8.36 15.00
C ASN A 24 5.95 -9.15 15.37
N PRO A 25 4.72 -8.60 15.21
CA PRO A 25 3.49 -9.37 15.45
C PRO A 25 3.38 -10.65 14.62
N LEU A 26 3.71 -10.59 13.32
CA LEU A 26 3.67 -11.75 12.44
C LEU A 26 4.69 -12.81 12.84
N GLN A 27 5.91 -12.39 13.16
CA GLN A 27 6.95 -13.28 13.65
C GLN A 27 6.56 -13.93 14.98
N ASN A 28 5.97 -13.18 15.90
CA ASN A 28 5.49 -13.72 17.18
C ASN A 28 4.39 -14.78 16.99
N VAL A 29 3.46 -14.57 16.05
CA VAL A 29 2.45 -15.59 15.71
C VAL A 29 3.10 -16.85 15.14
N LYS A 30 4.09 -16.72 14.26
CA LYS A 30 4.85 -17.85 13.71
C LYS A 30 5.53 -18.64 14.83
N GLU A 31 6.27 -17.96 15.70
CA GLU A 31 7.00 -18.60 16.80
C GLU A 31 6.06 -19.29 17.79
N CYS A 32 4.94 -18.64 18.16
CA CYS A 32 3.95 -19.26 19.05
C CYS A 32 3.25 -20.46 18.41
N TYR A 33 3.01 -20.44 17.09
CA TYR A 33 2.43 -21.58 16.39
C TYR A 33 3.41 -22.76 16.32
N GLU A 34 4.65 -22.51 15.91
CA GLU A 34 5.69 -23.54 15.78
C GLU A 34 6.07 -24.14 17.15
N ALA A 35 5.94 -23.36 18.23
CA ALA A 35 6.09 -23.86 19.60
C ALA A 35 5.01 -24.88 20.03
N LEU A 36 3.90 -25.02 19.28
CA LEU A 36 2.93 -26.09 19.50
C LEU A 36 3.41 -27.44 18.96
N ASP A 37 4.53 -27.49 18.24
CA ASP A 37 5.10 -28.71 17.64
C ASP A 37 4.12 -29.44 16.69
N LEU A 38 3.26 -28.68 16.01
CA LEU A 38 2.31 -29.18 14.99
C LEU A 38 2.89 -29.16 13.57
N GLY A 39 4.15 -28.76 13.43
CA GLY A 39 4.84 -28.51 12.17
C GLY A 39 5.05 -27.02 11.89
N ASP A 40 5.66 -26.74 10.74
CA ASP A 40 5.97 -25.38 10.30
C ASP A 40 4.70 -24.58 9.99
N LEU A 41 4.76 -23.26 10.19
CA LEU A 41 3.70 -22.39 9.70
C LEU A 41 3.62 -22.50 8.16
N THR A 42 2.43 -22.78 7.62
CA THR A 42 2.18 -22.83 6.17
C THR A 42 1.24 -21.70 5.74
N THR A 43 1.13 -21.49 4.43
CA THR A 43 0.18 -20.54 3.83
C THR A 43 -1.25 -20.82 4.30
N GLU A 44 -1.64 -22.09 4.30
CA GLU A 44 -2.98 -22.55 4.66
C GLU A 44 -3.27 -22.31 6.14
N VAL A 45 -2.30 -22.59 7.01
CA VAL A 45 -2.41 -22.35 8.45
C VAL A 45 -2.51 -20.86 8.72
N PHE A 46 -1.64 -20.05 8.12
CA PHE A 46 -1.69 -18.59 8.32
C PHE A 46 -3.02 -17.99 7.86
N ASN A 47 -3.54 -18.41 6.70
CA ASN A 47 -4.87 -18.00 6.23
C ASN A 47 -6.00 -18.43 7.17
N ALA A 48 -5.89 -19.63 7.77
CA ALA A 48 -6.83 -20.06 8.79
C ALA A 48 -6.75 -19.16 10.05
N LEU A 49 -5.56 -18.83 10.53
CA LEU A 49 -5.33 -17.98 11.71
C LEU A 49 -5.87 -16.55 11.53
N LYS A 50 -5.79 -15.99 10.31
CA LYS A 50 -6.40 -14.69 9.97
C LYS A 50 -7.93 -14.73 10.11
N SER A 51 -8.55 -15.88 9.80
CA SER A 51 -10.00 -16.04 9.77
C SER A 51 -10.62 -16.07 11.17
N SER A 52 -11.89 -15.68 11.27
CA SER A 52 -12.70 -15.86 12.48
C SER A 52 -12.77 -17.36 12.84
N GLY A 53 -12.37 -17.73 14.06
CA GLY A 53 -12.35 -19.13 14.53
C GLY A 53 -11.12 -19.96 14.09
N GLY A 54 -10.11 -19.34 13.48
CA GLY A 54 -8.84 -20.01 13.15
C GLY A 54 -8.14 -20.64 14.34
N TYR A 55 -8.10 -19.90 15.45
CA TYR A 55 -7.53 -20.37 16.72
C TYR A 55 -8.20 -21.65 17.23
N ASP A 56 -9.54 -21.72 17.21
CA ASP A 56 -10.28 -22.88 17.72
C ASP A 56 -9.94 -24.15 16.93
N LYS A 57 -9.80 -24.04 15.61
CA LYS A 57 -9.38 -25.16 14.76
C LYS A 57 -7.97 -25.65 15.11
N ILE A 58 -7.02 -24.73 15.29
CA ILE A 58 -5.64 -25.11 15.67
C ILE A 58 -5.61 -25.74 17.07
N ARG A 59 -6.38 -25.18 18.01
CA ARG A 59 -6.54 -25.72 19.36
C ARG A 59 -7.11 -27.15 19.34
N GLU A 60 -8.13 -27.41 18.54
CA GLU A 60 -8.69 -28.75 18.39
C GLU A 60 -7.67 -29.75 17.83
N ILE A 61 -6.91 -29.35 16.80
CA ILE A 61 -5.85 -30.18 16.21
C ILE A 61 -4.78 -30.50 17.27
N PHE A 62 -4.33 -29.49 18.00
CA PHE A 62 -3.33 -29.64 19.07
C PHE A 62 -3.78 -30.60 20.17
N ILE A 63 -5.00 -30.41 20.69
CA ILE A 63 -5.56 -31.27 21.73
C ILE A 63 -5.70 -32.71 21.23
N LYS A 64 -6.11 -32.90 19.98
CA LYS A 64 -6.24 -34.23 19.39
C LYS A 64 -4.89 -34.92 19.25
N ASP A 65 -3.87 -34.19 18.79
CA ASP A 65 -2.52 -34.73 18.63
C ASP A 65 -1.91 -35.10 19.99
N LEU A 66 -1.98 -34.21 20.98
CA LEU A 66 -1.52 -34.47 22.34
C LEU A 66 -2.18 -35.71 22.95
N ASN A 67 -3.50 -35.86 22.79
CA ASN A 67 -4.20 -37.08 23.24
C ASN A 67 -3.67 -38.34 22.53
N SER A 68 -3.41 -38.26 21.23
CA SER A 68 -2.83 -39.39 20.48
C SER A 68 -1.42 -39.74 20.97
N GLN A 69 -0.60 -38.73 21.29
CA GLN A 69 0.74 -38.94 21.84
C GLN A 69 0.69 -39.61 23.24
N LEU A 70 -0.24 -39.18 24.09
CA LEU A 70 -0.47 -39.79 25.41
C LEU A 70 -0.92 -41.25 25.29
N ASP A 71 -1.81 -41.54 24.33
CA ASP A 71 -2.28 -42.91 24.05
C ASP A 71 -1.13 -43.82 23.56
N LYS A 72 -0.32 -43.33 22.62
CA LYS A 72 0.87 -44.04 22.10
C LYS A 72 1.91 -44.29 23.19
N SER A 73 2.04 -43.36 24.13
CA SER A 73 2.94 -43.47 25.28
C SER A 73 2.42 -44.40 26.39
N GLY A 74 1.21 -44.96 26.22
CA GLY A 74 0.60 -45.87 27.20
C GLY A 74 0.03 -45.17 28.44
N ILE A 75 -0.10 -43.84 28.43
CA ILE A 75 -0.60 -43.05 29.56
C ILE A 75 -2.14 -43.10 29.55
N LYS A 76 -2.68 -44.08 30.29
CA LYS A 76 -4.13 -44.28 30.48
C LYS A 76 -4.68 -43.65 31.76
N ASN A 77 -3.80 -43.27 32.70
CA ASN A 77 -4.22 -42.65 33.96
C ASN A 77 -4.74 -41.23 33.72
N THR A 78 -5.98 -40.95 34.13
CA THR A 78 -6.66 -39.67 33.89
C THR A 78 -5.93 -38.49 34.53
N ALA A 79 -5.44 -38.62 35.76
CA ALA A 79 -4.73 -37.52 36.45
C ALA A 79 -3.42 -37.13 35.74
N LEU A 80 -2.69 -38.09 35.19
CA LEU A 80 -1.50 -37.80 34.37
C LEU A 80 -1.87 -37.11 33.06
N ARG A 81 -2.99 -37.48 32.43
CA ARG A 81 -3.49 -36.80 31.22
C ARG A 81 -3.93 -35.38 31.53
N ASP A 82 -4.64 -35.16 32.64
CA ASP A 82 -5.07 -33.83 33.07
C ASP A 82 -3.86 -32.92 33.35
N THR A 83 -2.81 -33.48 33.95
CA THR A 83 -1.54 -32.76 34.19
C THR A 83 -0.87 -32.37 32.87
N ALA A 84 -0.81 -33.29 31.90
CA ALA A 84 -0.27 -33.00 30.56
C ALA A 84 -1.09 -31.92 29.83
N MET A 85 -2.41 -32.00 29.90
CA MET A 85 -3.33 -31.01 29.31
C MET A 85 -3.22 -29.64 29.98
N GLN A 86 -2.97 -29.58 31.28
CA GLN A 86 -2.67 -28.32 31.98
C GLN A 86 -1.35 -27.71 31.50
N GLY A 87 -0.29 -28.51 31.36
CA GLY A 87 0.98 -28.05 30.79
C GLY A 87 0.84 -27.51 29.36
N ALA A 88 -0.13 -28.04 28.61
CA ALA A 88 -0.42 -27.63 27.24
C ALA A 88 -1.25 -26.32 27.13
N SER A 89 -1.73 -25.78 28.26
CA SER A 89 -2.56 -24.56 28.28
C SER A 89 -1.75 -23.30 27.95
N GLU A 90 -0.54 -23.19 28.47
CA GLU A 90 0.32 -22.00 28.30
C GLU A 90 0.69 -21.76 26.83
N PRO A 91 1.18 -22.75 26.05
CA PRO A 91 1.45 -22.55 24.62
C PRO A 91 0.22 -22.09 23.82
N LEU A 92 -0.96 -22.66 24.10
CA LEU A 92 -2.21 -22.26 23.45
C LEU A 92 -2.60 -20.81 23.80
N THR A 93 -2.48 -20.43 25.07
CA THR A 93 -2.72 -19.05 25.52
C THR A 93 -1.75 -18.07 24.86
N ASN A 94 -0.48 -18.44 24.73
CA ASN A 94 0.52 -17.61 24.06
C ASN A 94 0.16 -17.39 22.58
N LEU A 95 -0.25 -18.45 21.88
CA LEU A 95 -0.73 -18.33 20.50
C LEU A 95 -1.97 -17.45 20.39
N LEU A 96 -2.95 -17.60 21.29
CA LEU A 96 -4.16 -16.76 21.30
C LEU A 96 -3.78 -15.28 21.45
N ASN A 97 -2.96 -14.96 22.44
CA ASN A 97 -2.49 -13.61 22.69
C ASN A 97 -1.71 -13.05 21.49
N ALA A 98 -0.90 -13.87 20.82
CA ALA A 98 -0.18 -13.47 19.62
C ALA A 98 -1.14 -13.13 18.46
N ILE A 99 -2.18 -13.94 18.25
CA ILE A 99 -3.22 -13.70 17.23
C ILE A 99 -4.02 -12.43 17.53
N GLU A 100 -4.38 -12.21 18.79
CA GLU A 100 -5.06 -10.99 19.21
C GLU A 100 -4.17 -9.75 19.03
N GLY A 101 -2.89 -9.87 19.40
CA GLY A 101 -1.89 -8.82 19.17
C GLY A 101 -1.75 -8.49 17.68
N LEU A 102 -1.74 -9.51 16.82
CA LEU A 102 -1.71 -9.35 15.37
C LEU A 102 -2.95 -8.61 14.84
N LYS A 103 -4.15 -8.91 15.35
CA LYS A 103 -5.40 -8.24 14.94
C LYS A 103 -5.48 -6.78 15.42
N ASN A 104 -4.73 -6.42 16.44
CA ASN A 104 -4.73 -5.09 17.05
C ASN A 104 -3.57 -4.21 16.57
N VAL A 105 -2.82 -4.60 15.53
CA VAL A 105 -1.75 -3.78 14.95
C VAL A 105 -2.34 -2.49 14.37
N ILE A 106 -1.80 -1.36 14.82
CA ILE A 106 -2.18 -0.04 14.33
C ILE A 106 -1.04 0.49 13.45
N VAL A 107 -1.30 0.56 12.15
CA VAL A 107 -0.41 1.22 11.19
C VAL A 107 -0.68 2.71 11.20
N ARG A 108 0.37 3.52 11.33
CA ARG A 108 0.25 4.99 11.30
C ARG A 108 0.63 5.50 9.91
N PRO A 109 -0.24 6.26 9.22
CA PRO A 109 0.10 6.79 7.91
C PRO A 109 1.24 7.80 8.02
N TYR A 110 2.22 7.68 7.11
CA TYR A 110 3.44 8.49 7.11
C TYR A 110 3.18 9.97 6.88
N ASN A 111 2.23 10.33 6.01
CA ASN A 111 2.17 11.68 5.46
C ASN A 111 0.84 12.40 5.70
N LYS A 112 -0.30 11.70 5.70
CA LYS A 112 -1.62 12.34 5.83
C LYS A 112 -2.63 11.44 6.52
N MET A 113 -3.47 12.06 7.36
CA MET A 113 -4.65 11.43 7.94
C MET A 113 -5.58 11.00 6.80
N GLY A 114 -5.94 9.71 6.76
CA GLY A 114 -6.84 9.15 5.74
C GLY A 114 -6.17 8.52 4.52
N GLU A 115 -4.84 8.46 4.43
CA GLU A 115 -4.17 7.62 3.43
C GLU A 115 -4.43 6.13 3.72
N PRO A 116 -4.66 5.30 2.68
CA PRO A 116 -4.81 3.86 2.85
C PRO A 116 -3.52 3.26 3.41
N THR A 117 -3.67 2.34 4.35
CA THR A 117 -2.56 1.64 5.02
C THR A 117 -2.67 0.15 4.80
N LEU A 118 -1.56 -0.56 4.99
CA LEU A 118 -1.54 -2.01 4.89
C LEU A 118 -2.40 -2.68 5.97
N SER A 119 -3.33 -3.52 5.55
CA SER A 119 -4.15 -4.35 6.44
C SER A 119 -3.65 -5.80 6.50
N LEU A 120 -4.03 -6.52 7.56
CA LEU A 120 -3.68 -7.93 7.76
C LEU A 120 -4.10 -8.82 6.58
N ASP A 121 -5.25 -8.53 5.96
CA ASP A 121 -5.79 -9.32 4.86
C ASP A 121 -4.90 -9.28 3.61
N GLN A 122 -4.11 -8.22 3.46
CA GLN A 122 -3.19 -8.01 2.34
C GLN A 122 -1.83 -8.68 2.53
N ILE A 123 -1.61 -9.32 3.68
CA ILE A 123 -0.37 -10.02 4.01
C ILE A 123 -0.55 -11.51 3.75
N SER A 124 0.40 -12.09 3.02
CA SER A 124 0.47 -13.51 2.70
C SER A 124 1.73 -14.14 3.30
N PHE A 125 1.66 -15.43 3.59
CA PHE A 125 2.83 -16.19 4.02
C PHE A 125 3.24 -17.14 2.89
N ILE A 126 4.36 -16.86 2.22
CA ILE A 126 4.81 -17.60 1.04
C ILE A 126 6.30 -17.89 1.17
N GLY A 127 6.69 -19.16 1.00
CA GLY A 127 8.10 -19.56 1.04
C GLY A 127 8.78 -19.26 2.38
N GLY A 128 8.05 -19.41 3.49
CA GLY A 128 8.57 -19.16 4.84
C GLY A 128 8.64 -17.69 5.25
N LYS A 129 8.10 -16.76 4.43
CA LYS A 129 8.19 -15.32 4.67
C LYS A 129 6.82 -14.64 4.55
N PHE A 130 6.63 -13.61 5.36
CA PHE A 130 5.50 -12.71 5.24
C PHE A 130 5.77 -11.67 4.15
N ILE A 131 4.91 -11.62 3.15
CA ILE A 131 5.03 -10.71 2.01
C ILE A 131 3.66 -10.14 1.63
N ILE A 132 3.65 -8.99 0.96
CA ILE A 132 2.49 -8.51 0.23
C ILE A 132 2.53 -9.17 -1.15
N GLY A 133 1.52 -9.98 -1.49
CA GLY A 133 1.48 -10.67 -2.77
C GLY A 133 1.30 -9.70 -3.94
N GLU A 134 1.72 -10.12 -5.13
CA GLU A 134 1.60 -9.28 -6.34
C GLU A 134 0.13 -9.00 -6.70
N GLU A 135 -0.76 -9.95 -6.43
CA GLU A 135 -2.20 -9.77 -6.63
C GLU A 135 -2.77 -8.68 -5.70
N GLU A 136 -2.36 -8.68 -4.44
CA GLU A 136 -2.77 -7.66 -3.46
C GLU A 136 -2.22 -6.28 -3.82
N LYS A 137 -0.97 -6.20 -4.28
CA LYS A 137 -0.38 -4.94 -4.78
C LYS A 137 -1.15 -4.39 -5.97
N GLU A 138 -1.50 -5.25 -6.93
CA GLU A 138 -2.24 -4.84 -8.11
C GLU A 138 -3.66 -4.38 -7.76
N LYS A 139 -4.36 -5.11 -6.89
CA LYS A 139 -5.68 -4.66 -6.36
C LYS A 139 -5.57 -3.31 -5.65
N PHE A 140 -4.54 -3.12 -4.84
CA PHE A 140 -4.32 -1.84 -4.18
C PHE A 140 -4.01 -0.71 -5.17
N ALA A 141 -3.19 -0.97 -6.18
CA ALA A 141 -2.87 -0.02 -7.24
C ALA A 141 -4.14 0.42 -7.99
N GLU A 142 -4.97 -0.55 -8.35
CA GLU A 142 -6.22 -0.32 -9.07
C GLU A 142 -7.22 0.55 -8.28
N ILE A 143 -7.29 0.36 -6.97
CA ILE A 143 -8.26 1.07 -6.11
C ILE A 143 -7.74 2.45 -5.70
N HIS A 144 -6.44 2.57 -5.39
CA HIS A 144 -5.89 3.73 -4.69
C HIS A 144 -4.86 4.52 -5.48
N CYS A 145 -4.18 3.91 -6.46
CA CYS A 145 -3.07 4.55 -7.20
C CYS A 145 -3.48 5.00 -8.60
N ARG A 146 -4.50 4.38 -9.20
CA ARG A 146 -4.92 4.64 -10.58
C ARG A 146 -6.19 5.45 -10.64
N THR A 147 -6.20 6.46 -11.51
CA THR A 147 -7.39 7.27 -11.80
C THR A 147 -7.86 7.04 -13.23
N TYR A 148 -9.14 6.71 -13.36
CA TYR A 148 -9.77 6.41 -14.64
C TYR A 148 -10.84 7.43 -15.00
N LEU A 149 -10.91 7.78 -16.29
CA LEU A 149 -12.05 8.47 -16.86
C LEU A 149 -12.89 7.51 -17.70
N SER A 150 -14.20 7.62 -17.57
CA SER A 150 -15.17 6.81 -18.33
C SER A 150 -15.92 7.62 -19.39
N ASN A 151 -15.86 8.95 -19.31
CA ASN A 151 -16.53 9.86 -20.23
C ASN A 151 -15.54 10.33 -21.32
N PRO A 152 -15.79 10.02 -22.61
CA PRO A 152 -14.92 10.44 -23.71
C PRO A 152 -14.68 11.95 -23.77
N LYS A 153 -15.65 12.77 -23.36
CA LYS A 153 -15.48 14.24 -23.31
C LYS A 153 -14.45 14.67 -22.27
N HIS A 154 -14.42 14.00 -21.12
CA HIS A 154 -13.43 14.30 -20.07
C HIS A 154 -12.04 13.82 -20.47
N VAL A 155 -11.95 12.67 -21.16
CA VAL A 155 -10.68 12.19 -21.72
C VAL A 155 -10.09 13.20 -22.69
N SER A 156 -10.89 13.69 -23.65
CA SER A 156 -10.46 14.72 -24.60
C SER A 156 -9.96 15.97 -23.89
N LEU A 157 -10.70 16.45 -22.88
CA LEU A 157 -10.32 17.63 -22.10
C LEU A 157 -8.98 17.44 -21.37
N VAL A 158 -8.75 16.28 -20.75
CA VAL A 158 -7.47 15.98 -20.08
C VAL A 158 -6.32 15.95 -21.10
N ASN A 159 -6.53 15.39 -22.28
CA ASN A 159 -5.53 15.39 -23.35
C ASN A 159 -5.20 16.81 -23.82
N ASP A 160 -6.21 17.67 -23.98
CA ASP A 160 -6.04 19.07 -24.36
C ASP A 160 -5.26 19.85 -23.29
N LEU A 161 -5.57 19.61 -22.00
CA LEU A 161 -4.85 20.22 -20.88
C LEU A 161 -3.40 19.76 -20.81
N ASN A 162 -3.12 18.48 -21.01
CA ASN A 162 -1.76 17.94 -21.03
C ASN A 162 -0.95 18.53 -22.19
N ALA A 163 -1.57 18.71 -23.37
CA ALA A 163 -0.93 19.35 -24.51
C ALA A 163 -0.59 20.83 -24.22
N LEU A 164 -1.48 21.55 -23.53
CA LEU A 164 -1.23 22.92 -23.09
C LEU A 164 -0.06 23.00 -22.10
N VAL A 165 -0.02 22.11 -21.10
CA VAL A 165 1.08 22.05 -20.12
C VAL A 165 2.41 21.77 -20.83
N ALA A 166 2.45 20.85 -21.78
CA ALA A 166 3.67 20.57 -22.56
C ALA A 166 4.14 21.79 -23.35
N LEU A 167 3.21 22.54 -23.97
CA LEU A 167 3.49 23.79 -24.67
C LEU A 167 4.07 24.85 -23.72
N LEU A 168 3.46 25.04 -22.56
CA LEU A 168 3.93 25.99 -21.55
C LEU A 168 5.32 25.62 -21.01
N ASN A 169 5.58 24.33 -20.78
CA ASN A 169 6.90 23.87 -20.36
C ASN A 169 7.96 24.11 -21.45
N LYS A 170 7.63 23.86 -22.72
CA LYS A 170 8.53 24.13 -23.86
C LYS A 170 8.87 25.61 -23.96
N ILE A 171 7.86 26.48 -23.85
CA ILE A 171 8.07 27.94 -23.78
C ILE A 171 8.98 28.26 -22.60
N GLY A 172 8.68 27.74 -21.41
CA GLY A 172 9.49 27.96 -20.21
C GLY A 172 10.98 27.59 -20.40
N THR A 173 11.27 26.46 -21.05
CA THR A 173 12.65 26.05 -21.35
C THR A 173 13.34 26.95 -22.38
N GLU A 174 12.64 27.30 -23.47
CA GLU A 174 13.19 28.21 -24.50
C GLU A 174 13.48 29.60 -23.92
N TYR A 175 12.68 30.06 -22.96
CA TYR A 175 12.90 31.33 -22.27
C TYR A 175 13.98 31.25 -21.18
N GLN A 176 14.19 30.11 -20.50
CA GLN A 176 15.33 29.95 -19.60
C GLN A 176 16.66 30.08 -20.35
N ASP A 177 16.72 29.60 -21.58
CA ASP A 177 17.89 29.74 -22.47
C ASP A 177 18.10 31.19 -22.95
N LEU A 178 17.05 32.02 -22.97
CA LEU A 178 17.11 33.43 -23.39
C LEU A 178 17.43 34.42 -22.25
N VAL A 179 17.24 34.04 -20.98
CA VAL A 179 17.28 34.98 -19.83
C VAL A 179 18.58 34.90 -19.01
N PHE A 180 19.50 33.97 -19.28
CA PHE A 180 20.81 33.92 -18.59
C PHE A 180 21.96 34.46 -19.46
N ASP A 181 22.07 35.79 -19.57
CA ASP A 181 23.37 36.42 -19.77
C ASP A 181 24.01 36.67 -18.38
N PRO A 182 25.03 35.90 -17.97
CA PRO A 182 25.68 36.06 -16.67
C PRO A 182 26.38 37.42 -16.48
N ARG A 183 26.36 38.30 -17.50
CA ARG A 183 26.92 39.66 -17.45
C ARG A 183 25.91 40.73 -17.04
N GLU A 184 24.60 40.45 -17.01
CA GLU A 184 23.60 41.38 -16.47
C GLU A 184 23.25 41.05 -15.00
N THR A 185 24.17 41.35 -14.07
CA THR A 185 24.00 41.06 -12.63
C THR A 185 23.05 42.01 -11.88
N SER A 186 22.25 42.84 -12.56
CA SER A 186 21.56 43.95 -11.88
C SER A 186 20.03 43.96 -11.96
N LYS A 187 19.37 42.89 -12.40
CA LYS A 187 17.89 42.87 -12.48
C LYS A 187 17.32 41.69 -11.75
N THR A 188 16.43 41.97 -10.79
CA THR A 188 15.73 40.91 -10.05
C THR A 188 14.81 40.14 -11.01
N PRO A 189 14.53 38.85 -10.75
CA PRO A 189 13.60 38.05 -11.56
C PRO A 189 12.24 38.74 -11.81
N GLN A 190 11.78 39.56 -10.85
CA GLN A 190 10.56 40.36 -10.96
C GLN A 190 10.65 41.47 -12.02
N GLN A 191 11.80 42.12 -12.19
CA GLN A 191 12.00 43.16 -13.21
C GLN A 191 12.16 42.58 -14.62
N ALA A 192 12.74 41.38 -14.73
CA ALA A 192 12.78 40.63 -15.99
C ALA A 192 11.37 40.18 -16.42
N PHE A 193 10.57 39.68 -15.48
CA PHE A 193 9.19 39.28 -15.73
C PHE A 193 8.28 40.46 -16.09
N GLN A 194 8.42 41.61 -15.42
CA GLN A 194 7.61 42.81 -15.70
C GLN A 194 7.86 43.37 -17.11
N ARG A 195 9.11 43.38 -17.58
CA ARG A 195 9.44 43.74 -18.97
C ARG A 195 8.82 42.77 -19.98
N LEU A 196 8.75 41.49 -19.65
CA LEU A 196 8.15 40.46 -20.50
C LEU A 196 6.63 40.67 -20.64
N VAL A 197 5.96 41.05 -19.55
CA VAL A 197 4.52 41.40 -19.56
C VAL A 197 4.26 42.71 -20.30
N ASP A 198 5.19 43.67 -20.23
CA ASP A 198 5.01 45.00 -20.83
C ASP A 198 5.36 45.05 -22.33
N VAL A 199 6.25 44.19 -22.83
CA VAL A 199 6.62 44.12 -24.25
C VAL A 199 5.54 43.43 -25.09
N ASP A 200 4.70 42.59 -24.49
CA ASP A 200 3.87 41.62 -25.23
C ASP A 200 2.35 41.74 -24.97
N ARG A 201 1.91 42.81 -24.29
CA ARG A 201 0.48 43.09 -24.04
C ARG A 201 -0.36 43.24 -25.31
N THR A 202 0.25 43.53 -26.46
CA THR A 202 -0.43 43.60 -27.75
C THR A 202 -0.70 42.21 -28.36
N ASP A 203 0.15 41.20 -28.09
CA ASP A 203 0.09 39.90 -28.77
C ASP A 203 -0.55 38.78 -27.93
N TRP A 204 -0.60 38.93 -26.60
CA TRP A 204 -1.33 37.97 -25.75
C TRP A 204 -2.83 37.93 -26.04
N SER A 205 -3.42 39.05 -26.44
CA SER A 205 -4.83 39.09 -26.87
C SER A 205 -5.05 38.32 -28.18
N PHE A 206 -4.07 38.32 -29.09
CA PHE A 206 -4.09 37.56 -30.33
C PHE A 206 -3.89 36.06 -30.06
N PHE A 207 -2.99 35.69 -29.15
CA PHE A 207 -2.73 34.30 -28.78
C PHE A 207 -3.91 33.66 -28.01
N VAL A 208 -4.52 34.38 -27.07
CA VAL A 208 -5.72 33.95 -26.36
C VAL A 208 -6.93 33.88 -27.30
N ASN A 209 -7.08 34.82 -28.26
CA ASN A 209 -8.13 34.76 -29.27
C ASN A 209 -7.93 33.61 -30.28
N GLN A 210 -6.69 33.24 -30.63
CA GLN A 210 -6.40 32.08 -31.48
C GLN A 210 -6.73 30.76 -30.78
N LEU A 211 -6.46 30.66 -29.47
CA LEU A 211 -6.85 29.51 -28.65
C LEU A 211 -8.38 29.43 -28.45
N ALA A 212 -9.06 30.56 -28.27
CA ALA A 212 -10.52 30.63 -28.15
C ALA A 212 -11.24 30.37 -29.49
N LEU A 213 -10.69 30.79 -30.63
CA LEU A 213 -11.29 30.54 -31.94
C LEU A 213 -11.16 29.07 -32.39
N LYS A 214 -10.11 28.37 -31.96
CA LYS A 214 -9.96 26.93 -32.24
C LYS A 214 -10.85 26.03 -31.37
N SER A 215 -11.27 26.48 -30.19
CA SER A 215 -12.21 25.74 -29.34
C SER A 215 -13.69 25.99 -29.68
N ILE A 216 -13.98 26.99 -30.52
CA ILE A 216 -15.35 27.35 -30.96
C ILE A 216 -15.68 26.80 -32.37
N LEU A 217 -14.69 26.36 -33.16
CA LEU A 217 -14.89 25.83 -34.52
C LEU A 217 -14.81 24.29 -34.64
N LYS A 218 -15.37 23.56 -33.68
CA LYS A 218 -15.74 22.14 -33.85
C LYS A 218 -17.14 21.87 -33.32
#